data_AF-A0AA37L8Z4-F1
#
_entry.id   AF-A0AA37L8Z4-F1
#
_cell.length_a   1.000
_cell.length_b   1.000
_cell.length_c   1.000
_cell.angle_alpha   90.00
_cell.angle_beta   90.00
_cell.angle_gamma   90.00
#
_symmetry.space_group_name_H-M   'P 1'
#
loop_
_entity.id
_entity.type
_entity.pdbx_description
1 polymer ?
#
loop_
_entity_poly.entity_id
_entity_poly.type
_entity_poly.pdbx_seq_one_letter_code
_entity_poly.pdbx_strand_id
1 'polypeptide(L)'
;MVRGEAQQTKVHYKGQEDDFIVFVEDPELFKKWKTDRSIPLAHFISSFKIFVTHKQGNQGTFDAASKSTLENEFGTSVDDKVIIQILEKGEAQNSEFPERQGSKNDSQGAMVAH
;
A
#
# COMPACT_ATOMS: atom_id res chain seq x y z
N MET A 1 -0.18 -7.41 -27.12
CA MET A 1 0.51 -6.62 -26.07
C MET A 1 -0.55 -6.29 -25.04
N VAL A 2 -0.67 -7.11 -23.99
CA VAL A 2 -1.84 -7.12 -23.12
C VAL A 2 -1.66 -6.18 -21.92
N ARG A 3 -2.53 -5.16 -21.91
CA ARG A 3 -2.99 -4.31 -20.81
C ARG A 3 -2.62 -4.77 -19.39
N GLY A 4 -2.08 -3.81 -18.62
CA GLY A 4 -2.48 -3.61 -17.22
C GLY A 4 -1.77 -4.46 -16.18
N GLU A 5 -0.44 -4.37 -16.09
CA GLU A 5 0.21 -4.59 -14.79
C GLU A 5 -0.21 -3.43 -13.89
N ALA A 6 -1.28 -3.66 -13.12
CA ALA A 6 -1.67 -2.79 -12.03
C ALA A 6 -0.59 -2.88 -10.94
N GLN A 7 0.54 -2.20 -11.15
CA GLN A 7 1.49 -1.87 -10.10
C GLN A 7 0.78 -0.89 -9.17
N GLN A 8 -0.07 -1.42 -8.29
CA GLN A 8 -0.72 -0.62 -7.26
C GLN A 8 0.29 -0.38 -6.16
N THR A 9 0.73 0.86 -6.02
CA THR A 9 1.49 1.29 -4.86
C THR A 9 0.50 1.42 -3.70
N LYS A 10 0.71 0.69 -2.60
CA LYS A 10 -0.11 0.86 -1.39
C LYS A 10 0.71 1.51 -0.30
N VAL A 11 0.15 2.49 0.37
CA VAL A 11 0.77 3.13 1.53
C VAL A 11 0.17 2.49 2.77
N HIS A 12 1.00 1.79 3.53
CA HIS A 12 0.64 1.15 4.79
C HIS A 12 1.08 2.04 5.95
N TYR A 13 0.11 2.45 6.75
CA TYR A 13 0.33 3.11 8.02
C TYR A 13 -0.05 2.18 9.16
N LYS A 14 0.92 1.87 10.02
CA LYS A 14 0.71 1.11 11.23
C LYS A 14 0.28 2.06 12.36
N GLY A 15 -1.00 1.99 12.72
CA GLY A 15 -1.56 2.70 13.86
C GLY A 15 -1.21 2.05 15.20
N GLN A 16 -1.80 2.55 16.29
CA GLN A 16 -1.66 1.95 17.62
C GLN A 16 -2.51 0.69 17.75
N GLU A 17 -3.78 0.77 17.35
CA GLU A 17 -4.74 -0.34 17.46
C GLU A 17 -4.90 -1.10 16.14
N ASP A 18 -5.06 -0.36 15.04
CA ASP A 18 -5.33 -0.91 13.71
C ASP A 18 -4.31 -0.43 12.66
N ASP A 19 -4.16 -1.24 11.62
CA ASP A 19 -3.34 -0.95 10.46
C ASP A 19 -4.20 -0.37 9.33
N PHE A 20 -3.77 0.75 8.78
CA PHE A 20 -4.47 1.49 7.72
C PHE A 20 -3.69 1.43 6.41
N ILE A 21 -4.41 1.30 5.31
CA ILE A 21 -3.84 1.22 3.97
C ILE A 21 -4.62 2.10 3.00
N VAL A 22 -3.88 2.77 2.14
CA VAL A 22 -4.41 3.61 1.05
C VAL A 22 -3.73 3.19 -0.25
N PHE A 23 -4.53 3.06 -1.32
CA PHE A 23 -4.04 2.69 -2.64
C PHE A 23 -3.74 3.93 -3.48
N VAL A 24 -2.52 3.98 -4.02
CA VAL A 24 -2.00 5.00 -4.91
C VAL A 24 -1.85 4.37 -6.31
N GLU A 25 -2.45 4.99 -7.31
CA GLU A 25 -2.27 4.57 -8.71
C GLU A 25 -0.96 5.09 -9.29
N ASP A 26 -0.54 6.28 -8.88
CA ASP A 26 0.60 6.96 -9.50
C ASP A 26 1.68 7.32 -8.46
N PRO A 27 2.74 6.50 -8.31
CA PRO A 27 3.82 6.77 -7.38
C PRO A 27 4.67 7.99 -7.77
N GLU A 28 4.68 8.39 -9.05
CA GLU A 28 5.40 9.56 -9.52
C GLU A 28 4.72 10.85 -9.06
N LEU A 29 3.39 10.93 -9.20
CA LEU A 29 2.59 12.01 -8.63
C LEU A 29 2.69 12.04 -7.11
N PHE A 30 2.70 10.88 -6.44
CA PHE A 30 2.90 10.82 -5.00
C PHE A 30 4.25 11.43 -4.59
N LYS A 31 5.32 11.14 -5.35
CA LYS A 31 6.64 11.73 -5.12
C LYS A 31 6.65 13.24 -5.37
N LYS A 32 5.94 13.71 -6.42
CA LYS A 32 5.75 15.14 -6.67
C LYS A 32 4.94 15.80 -5.57
N TRP A 33 3.89 15.16 -5.07
CA TRP A 33 3.04 15.66 -3.99
C TRP A 33 3.83 15.83 -2.67
N LYS A 34 4.78 14.93 -2.39
CA LYS A 34 5.72 15.09 -1.27
C LYS A 34 6.54 16.38 -1.36
N THR A 35 6.80 16.87 -2.57
CA THR A 35 7.51 18.15 -2.81
C THR A 35 6.55 19.34 -2.92
N ASP A 36 5.42 19.16 -3.60
CA ASP A 36 4.42 20.20 -3.88
C ASP A 36 3.02 19.73 -3.47
N ARG A 37 2.51 20.29 -2.37
CA ARG A 37 1.19 19.96 -1.81
C ARG A 37 0.01 20.58 -2.58
N SER A 38 0.23 21.25 -3.71
CA SER A 38 -0.87 21.80 -4.52
C SER A 38 -1.55 20.75 -5.38
N ILE A 39 -0.95 19.56 -5.52
CA ILE A 39 -1.52 18.47 -6.30
C ILE A 39 -2.68 17.84 -5.53
N PRO A 40 -3.90 17.80 -6.10
CA PRO A 40 -5.04 17.13 -5.48
C PRO A 40 -4.78 15.63 -5.32
N LEU A 41 -5.09 15.10 -4.14
CA LEU A 41 -5.03 13.67 -3.82
C LEU A 41 -5.83 12.82 -4.83
N ALA A 42 -6.92 13.39 -5.37
CA ALA A 42 -7.79 12.75 -6.35
C ALA A 42 -7.10 12.33 -7.65
N HIS A 43 -5.96 12.94 -7.97
CA HIS A 43 -5.25 12.65 -9.21
C HIS A 43 -4.35 11.42 -9.14
N PHE A 44 -4.00 10.94 -7.94
CA PHE A 44 -3.08 9.81 -7.78
C PHE A 44 -3.55 8.73 -6.81
N ILE A 45 -4.64 8.96 -6.08
CA ILE A 45 -5.25 7.95 -5.22
C ILE A 45 -6.28 7.16 -6.01
N SER A 46 -6.19 5.82 -5.93
CA SER A 46 -7.09 4.90 -6.64
C SER A 46 -8.52 4.93 -6.10
N SER A 47 -8.66 5.11 -4.79
CA SER A 47 -9.96 5.28 -4.14
C SER A 47 -9.82 6.11 -2.88
N PHE A 48 -10.69 7.11 -2.71
CA PHE A 48 -10.84 7.88 -1.46
C PHE A 48 -11.51 7.05 -0.36
N LYS A 49 -10.95 5.87 -0.09
CA LYS A 49 -11.37 4.98 0.97
C LYS A 49 -10.14 4.59 1.74
N ILE A 50 -10.18 4.82 3.05
CA ILE A 50 -9.19 4.29 3.97
C ILE A 50 -9.59 2.86 4.26
N PHE A 51 -8.68 1.94 3.99
CA PHE A 51 -8.88 0.53 4.27
C PHE A 51 -8.18 0.18 5.58
N VAL A 52 -8.78 -0.69 6.38
CA VAL A 52 -8.16 -1.31 7.56
C VAL A 52 -7.95 -2.79 7.29
N THR A 53 -6.80 -3.30 7.70
CA THR A 53 -6.49 -4.73 7.55
C THR A 53 -6.75 -5.52 8.83
N HIS A 54 -7.11 -4.87 9.96
CA HIS A 54 -7.38 -5.52 11.26
C HIS A 54 -6.36 -6.63 11.61
N LYS A 55 -5.08 -6.37 11.33
CA LYS A 55 -3.95 -7.30 11.52
C LYS A 55 -4.03 -8.61 10.72
N GLN A 56 -4.93 -8.74 9.74
CA GLN A 56 -5.04 -9.86 8.80
C GLN A 56 -4.01 -9.83 7.64
N GLY A 57 -2.80 -9.32 7.84
CA GLY A 57 -1.72 -9.40 6.85
C GLY A 57 -2.02 -8.79 5.45
N ASN A 58 -1.02 -8.83 4.56
CA ASN A 58 -1.04 -8.13 3.27
C ASN A 58 -1.97 -8.74 2.18
N GLN A 59 -2.65 -9.86 2.45
CA GLN A 59 -3.49 -10.61 1.49
C GLN A 59 -4.90 -10.94 2.02
N GLY A 60 -5.41 -10.15 2.97
CA GLY A 60 -6.77 -10.30 3.51
C GLY A 60 -7.82 -9.47 2.78
N THR A 61 -9.09 -9.65 3.17
CA THR A 61 -10.16 -8.71 2.84
C THR A 61 -9.88 -7.39 3.55
N PHE A 62 -9.88 -6.31 2.79
CA PHE A 62 -9.72 -4.98 3.34
C PHE A 62 -11.11 -4.40 3.65
N ASP A 63 -11.31 -4.00 4.89
CA ASP A 63 -12.55 -3.35 5.30
C ASP A 63 -12.42 -1.83 5.25
N ALA A 64 -13.53 -1.13 5.02
CA ALA A 64 -13.51 0.32 5.07
C ALA A 64 -13.38 0.79 6.53
N ALA A 65 -12.44 1.69 6.79
CA ALA A 65 -12.27 2.28 8.11
C ALA A 65 -13.55 3.01 8.54
N SER A 66 -14.00 2.75 9.77
CA SER A 66 -15.12 3.49 10.35
C SER A 66 -14.67 4.88 10.80
N LYS A 67 -15.56 5.88 10.70
CA LYS A 67 -15.26 7.25 11.16
C LYS A 67 -14.79 7.29 12.62
N SER A 68 -15.38 6.47 13.48
CA SER A 68 -14.97 6.35 14.89
C SER A 68 -13.52 5.88 15.03
N THR A 69 -13.08 4.92 14.21
CA THR A 69 -11.70 4.42 14.21
C THR A 69 -10.73 5.51 13.75
N LEU A 70 -11.09 6.23 12.68
CA LEU A 70 -10.28 7.34 12.16
C LEU A 70 -10.14 8.46 13.20
N GLU A 71 -11.22 8.81 13.89
CA GLU A 71 -11.22 9.86 14.90
C GLU A 71 -10.43 9.46 16.15
N ASN A 72 -10.45 8.18 16.53
CA ASN A 72 -9.67 7.68 17.66
C ASN A 72 -8.16 7.67 17.35
N GLU A 73 -7.76 7.22 16.16
CA GLU A 73 -6.36 7.07 15.78
C GLU A 73 -5.70 8.36 15.27
N PHE A 74 -6.41 9.13 14.45
CA PHE A 74 -5.89 10.34 13.81
C PHE A 74 -6.41 11.63 14.46
N GLY A 75 -7.37 11.54 15.39
CA GLY A 75 -8.01 12.73 15.98
C GLY A 75 -8.93 13.48 15.02
N THR A 76 -9.22 12.91 13.84
CA THR A 76 -10.07 13.53 12.83
C THR A 76 -10.88 12.49 12.08
N SER A 77 -12.15 12.79 11.81
CA SER A 77 -13.04 11.99 10.96
C SER A 77 -13.18 12.54 9.53
N VAL A 78 -12.26 13.44 9.14
CA VAL A 78 -12.15 13.95 7.76
C VAL A 78 -11.20 13.06 6.97
N ASP A 79 -11.76 12.28 6.04
CA ASP A 79 -11.01 11.30 5.23
C ASP A 79 -9.77 11.92 4.55
N ASP A 80 -9.91 13.12 3.99
CA ASP A 80 -8.84 13.83 3.29
C ASP A 80 -7.62 14.10 4.21
N LYS A 81 -7.89 14.55 5.44
CA LYS A 81 -6.82 14.80 6.44
C LYS A 81 -6.16 13.52 6.91
N VAL A 82 -6.94 12.45 7.08
CA VAL A 82 -6.40 11.15 7.48
C VAL A 82 -5.51 10.59 6.38
N ILE A 83 -5.96 10.66 5.12
CA ILE A 83 -5.17 10.24 3.96
C ILE A 83 -3.83 10.99 3.93
N ILE A 84 -3.83 12.31 4.11
CA ILE A 84 -2.58 13.11 4.17
C ILE A 84 -1.65 12.59 5.26
N GLN A 85 -2.17 12.31 6.46
CA GLN A 85 -1.36 11.75 7.55
C GLN A 85 -0.82 10.36 7.23
N ILE A 86 -1.62 9.49 6.62
CA ILE A 86 -1.20 8.16 6.19
C ILE A 86 -0.12 8.28 5.11
N LEU A 87 -0.24 9.23 4.18
CA LEU A 87 0.74 9.48 3.14
C LEU A 87 2.06 10.09 3.67
N GLU A 88 1.99 10.93 4.71
CA GLU A 88 3.16 11.53 5.36
C GLU A 88 3.89 10.56 6.30
N LYS A 89 3.15 9.76 7.08
CA LYS A 89 3.71 8.88 8.11
C LYS A 89 3.80 7.41 7.70
N GLY A 90 3.01 7.00 6.71
CA GLY A 90 2.94 5.63 6.24
C GLY A 90 4.10 5.27 5.32
N GLU A 91 4.31 3.97 5.20
CA GLU A 91 5.32 3.38 4.35
C GLU A 91 4.69 3.03 2.99
N ALA A 92 5.22 3.62 1.91
CA ALA A 92 4.81 3.25 0.57
C ALA A 92 5.40 1.88 0.22
N GLN A 93 4.56 0.87 0.25
CA GLN A 93 4.87 -0.46 -0.22
C GLN A 93 4.44 -0.56 -1.68
N ASN A 94 5.42 -0.55 -2.57
CA ASN A 94 5.18 -1.01 -3.92
C ASN A 94 4.97 -2.52 -3.85
N SER A 95 3.73 -2.98 -4.02
CA SER A 95 3.52 -4.38 -4.39
C SER A 95 3.85 -4.54 -5.87
N GLU A 96 5.12 -4.38 -6.21
CA GLU A 96 5.70 -5.36 -7.12
C GLU A 96 5.57 -6.66 -6.33
N PHE A 97 4.72 -7.58 -6.79
CA PHE A 97 4.92 -8.96 -6.38
C PHE A 97 6.41 -9.19 -6.64
N PRO A 98 7.26 -9.43 -5.62
CA PRO A 98 8.55 -10.00 -5.95
C PRO A 98 8.14 -11.30 -6.63
N GLU A 99 8.20 -11.30 -7.97
CA GLU A 99 8.19 -12.52 -8.76
C GLU A 99 9.03 -13.44 -7.93
N ARG A 100 8.40 -14.49 -7.38
CA ARG A 100 9.06 -15.41 -6.44
C ARG A 100 10.39 -15.69 -7.11
N GLN A 101 11.46 -15.05 -6.59
CA GLN A 101 12.80 -15.31 -7.05
C GLN A 101 13.05 -16.62 -6.35
N GLY A 102 12.47 -17.67 -6.95
CA GLY A 102 12.37 -18.99 -6.41
C GLY A 102 13.81 -19.32 -6.11
N SER A 103 14.13 -19.38 -4.82
CA SER A 103 15.47 -19.67 -4.35
C SER A 103 15.96 -20.82 -5.20
N LYS A 104 16.88 -20.50 -6.11
CA LYS A 104 17.42 -21.43 -7.10
C LYS A 104 17.85 -22.62 -6.28
N ASN A 105 17.09 -23.71 -6.37
CA ASN A 105 17.45 -24.95 -5.73
C ASN A 105 18.65 -25.46 -6.51
N ASP A 106 19.84 -25.00 -6.12
CA ASP A 106 21.15 -25.43 -6.61
C ASP A 106 21.43 -26.84 -6.06
N SER A 107 20.50 -27.77 -6.28
CA SER A 107 20.79 -29.20 -6.13
C SER A 107 21.47 -29.63 -7.42
N GLN A 108 22.75 -29.34 -7.53
CA GLN A 108 23.63 -30.03 -8.47
C GLN A 108 23.71 -31.50 -8.06
N GLY A 109 22.75 -32.29 -8.54
CA GLY A 109 22.90 -33.74 -8.59
C GLY A 109 23.96 -34.06 -9.63
N ALA A 110 25.16 -34.46 -9.19
CA ALA A 110 26.15 -35.07 -10.06
C ALA A 110 25.59 -36.39 -10.58
N MET A 111 24.94 -36.34 -11.74
CA MET A 111 24.54 -37.53 -12.47
C MET A 111 25.76 -38.08 -13.22
N VAL A 112 26.16 -39.30 -12.83
CA VAL A 112 26.76 -40.35 -13.66
C VAL A 112 28.00 -39.98 -14.47
N ALA A 113 29.16 -40.49 -14.03
CA ALA A 113 30.19 -40.95 -14.95
C ALA A 113 30.13 -42.50 -14.96
N HIS A 114 29.82 -43.05 -16.14
CA HIS A 114 29.96 -44.47 -16.48
C HIS A 114 31.38 -44.72 -16.99
#